data_AF-A0A1Q6YKA5-F1
#
_entry.id   AF-A0A1Q6YKA5-F1
#
_cell.length_a   1.000
_cell.length_b   1.000
_cell.length_c   1.000
_cell.angle_alpha   90.00
_cell.angle_beta   90.00
_cell.angle_gamma   90.00
#
_symmetry.space_group_name_H-M   'P 1'
#
loop_
_entity.id
_entity.type
_entity.pdbx_description
1 polymer ?
#
loop_
_entity_poly.entity_id
_entity_poly.type
_entity_poly.pdbx_seq_one_letter_code
_entity_poly.pdbx_strand_id
1 'polypeptide(L)'
;MSSTHNAKTLHVASPGSLGPVTPEEASLLEKLDLARLPRHIAVIMDGNGRWAQKRHLPRIAGHRSGTQSARITIETCARLKIEALTLYAFSVENWRRPKTEIDFLMALLREYLRKEMPLLQKNQIRMRFLGR
;
A
#
# COMPACT_ATOMS: atom_id res chain seq x y z
N MET A 1 29.61 -15.64 -27.67
CA MET A 1 29.86 -15.78 -26.23
C MET A 1 28.61 -15.29 -25.52
N SER A 2 27.88 -16.23 -24.92
CA SER A 2 26.52 -16.05 -24.39
C SER A 2 26.55 -15.17 -23.13
N SER A 3 25.80 -14.07 -23.13
CA SER A 3 25.57 -13.28 -21.92
C SER A 3 24.56 -14.02 -21.05
N THR A 4 25.06 -14.72 -20.04
CA THR A 4 24.24 -15.27 -18.97
C THR A 4 23.61 -14.12 -18.19
N HIS A 5 22.34 -13.84 -18.49
CA HIS A 5 21.47 -13.07 -17.62
C HIS A 5 21.40 -13.82 -16.29
N ASN A 6 22.14 -13.31 -15.32
CA ASN A 6 22.14 -13.81 -13.95
C ASN A 6 20.82 -13.36 -13.32
N ALA A 7 19.75 -14.11 -13.58
CA ALA A 7 18.45 -13.91 -12.96
C ALA A 7 18.63 -14.17 -11.46
N LYS A 8 18.88 -13.11 -10.69
CA LYS A 8 18.80 -13.15 -9.24
C LYS A 8 17.37 -13.49 -8.89
N THR A 9 17.11 -14.77 -8.64
CA THR A 9 15.83 -15.24 -8.12
C THR A 9 15.57 -14.49 -6.83
N LEU A 10 14.62 -13.56 -6.87
CA LEU A 10 14.08 -12.95 -5.67
C LEU A 10 13.58 -14.10 -4.80
N HIS A 11 14.26 -14.37 -3.68
CA HIS A 11 13.68 -15.14 -2.59
C HIS A 11 12.58 -14.27 -1.97
N VAL A 12 11.46 -14.19 -2.68
CA VAL A 12 10.20 -13.64 -2.22
C VAL A 12 9.84 -14.41 -0.96
N ALA A 13 9.50 -13.68 0.11
CA ALA A 13 8.95 -14.28 1.32
C ALA A 13 7.88 -15.32 0.95
N SER A 14 7.87 -16.47 1.63
CA SER A 14 7.07 -17.65 1.28
C SER A 14 5.71 -17.31 0.65
N PRO A 15 5.36 -17.86 -0.54
CA PRO A 15 4.23 -17.45 -1.39
C PRO A 15 2.83 -17.44 -0.75
N GLY A 16 2.66 -17.94 0.48
CA GLY A 16 1.36 -18.13 1.09
C GLY A 16 0.76 -16.90 1.80
N SER A 17 1.48 -15.79 2.00
CA SER A 17 1.03 -14.67 2.86
C SER A 17 0.77 -13.32 2.18
N LEU A 18 1.26 -13.12 0.96
CA LEU A 18 1.13 -11.87 0.20
C LEU A 18 0.28 -12.10 -1.05
N GLY A 19 -0.37 -11.05 -1.56
CA GLY A 19 -1.16 -11.13 -2.78
C GLY A 19 -0.32 -11.55 -4.00
N PRO A 20 -0.98 -12.07 -5.05
CA PRO A 20 -0.31 -12.51 -6.27
C PRO A 20 0.41 -11.33 -6.94
N VAL A 21 1.59 -11.61 -7.48
CA VAL A 21 2.33 -10.65 -8.32
C VAL A 21 1.66 -10.62 -9.69
N THR A 22 1.21 -9.45 -10.12
CA THR A 22 0.65 -9.30 -11.47
C THR A 22 1.74 -9.40 -12.53
N PRO A 23 1.44 -9.74 -13.79
CA PRO A 23 2.44 -9.74 -14.86
C PRO A 23 3.13 -8.37 -15.04
N GLU A 24 2.39 -7.29 -14.86
CA GLU A 24 2.92 -5.93 -14.89
C GLU A 24 3.90 -5.68 -13.73
N GLU A 25 3.54 -6.08 -12.50
CA GLU A 25 4.43 -5.97 -11.34
C GLU A 25 5.69 -6.80 -11.54
N ALA A 26 5.58 -8.03 -12.04
CA ALA A 26 6.73 -8.88 -12.35
C ALA A 26 7.71 -8.21 -13.33
N SER A 27 7.20 -7.63 -14.42
CA SER A 27 8.02 -6.93 -15.40
C SER A 27 8.72 -5.69 -14.82
N LEU A 28 8.08 -4.98 -13.88
CA LEU A 28 8.71 -3.85 -13.19
C LEU A 28 9.79 -4.32 -12.21
N LEU A 29 9.54 -5.39 -11.45
CA LEU A 29 10.48 -5.95 -10.49
C LEU A 29 11.80 -6.40 -11.15
N GLU A 30 11.73 -6.96 -12.37
CA GLU A 30 12.91 -7.36 -13.15
C GLU A 30 13.83 -6.19 -13.52
N LYS A 31 13.29 -4.97 -13.58
CA LYS A 31 14.04 -3.75 -13.94
C LYS A 31 14.67 -3.06 -12.73
N LEU A 32 14.37 -3.52 -11.51
CA LEU A 32 14.87 -2.90 -10.29
C LEU A 32 16.29 -3.38 -9.96
N ASP A 33 17.15 -2.42 -9.65
CA ASP A 33 18.41 -2.72 -8.96
C ASP A 33 18.16 -2.88 -7.46
N LEU A 34 18.04 -4.13 -7.02
CA LEU A 34 17.74 -4.48 -5.64
C LEU A 34 18.82 -4.02 -4.65
N ALA A 35 20.05 -3.74 -5.10
CA ALA A 35 21.12 -3.25 -4.24
C ALA A 35 20.98 -1.75 -3.89
N ARG A 36 20.08 -1.02 -4.58
CA ARG A 36 19.89 0.42 -4.41
C ARG A 36 18.47 0.79 -3.94
N LEU A 37 17.75 -0.15 -3.33
CA LEU A 37 16.42 0.14 -2.79
C LEU A 37 16.50 1.12 -1.61
N PRO A 38 15.53 2.04 -1.48
CA PRO A 38 15.44 2.89 -0.32
C PRO A 38 15.10 2.06 0.91
N ARG A 39 15.64 2.45 2.07
CA ARG A 39 15.29 1.82 3.35
C ARG A 39 13.89 2.22 3.83
N HIS A 40 13.44 3.42 3.46
CA HIS A 40 12.15 3.99 3.88
C HIS A 40 11.44 4.66 2.71
N ILE A 41 10.17 4.34 2.52
CA ILE A 41 9.27 4.99 1.57
C ILE A 41 8.14 5.70 2.34
N ALA A 42 7.83 6.94 1.96
CA ALA A 42 6.66 7.67 2.43
C ALA A 42 5.71 7.97 1.27
N VAL A 43 4.42 7.70 1.44
CA VAL A 43 3.39 7.87 0.41
C VAL A 43 2.30 8.80 0.91
N ILE A 44 2.02 9.85 0.13
CA ILE A 44 0.85 10.70 0.30
C ILE A 44 -0.28 10.12 -0.56
N MET A 45 -1.31 9.58 0.09
CA MET A 45 -2.41 8.89 -0.59
C MET A 45 -3.51 9.86 -1.06
N ASP A 46 -3.14 10.86 -1.85
CA ASP A 46 -4.08 11.85 -2.39
C ASP A 46 -4.76 11.36 -3.69
N GLY A 47 -5.90 11.98 -4.03
CA GLY A 47 -6.58 11.79 -5.31
C GLY A 47 -7.81 10.91 -5.26
N ASN A 48 -8.11 10.25 -4.14
CA ASN A 48 -9.28 9.38 -3.98
C ASN A 48 -10.61 10.06 -4.40
N GLY A 49 -10.83 11.29 -3.93
CA GLY A 49 -12.03 12.06 -4.29
C GLY A 49 -12.08 12.45 -5.78
N ARG A 50 -10.94 12.85 -6.36
CA ARG A 50 -10.84 13.20 -7.79
C ARG A 50 -11.04 11.96 -8.67
N TRP A 51 -10.50 10.81 -8.26
CA TRP A 51 -10.68 9.53 -8.94
C TRP A 51 -12.15 9.12 -9.02
N ALA A 52 -12.89 9.30 -7.92
CA ALA A 52 -14.32 9.00 -7.87
C ALA A 52 -15.13 9.96 -8.76
N GLN A 53 -14.85 11.27 -8.69
CA GLN A 53 -15.51 12.27 -9.53
C GLN A 53 -15.34 12.00 -11.03
N LYS A 54 -14.12 11.66 -11.49
CA LYS A 54 -13.85 11.32 -12.90
C LYS A 54 -14.64 10.10 -13.41
N ARG A 55 -15.21 9.31 -12.51
CA ARG A 55 -15.99 8.10 -12.80
C ARG A 55 -17.47 8.26 -12.47
N HIS A 56 -17.91 9.47 -12.12
CA HIS A 56 -19.28 9.74 -11.66
C HIS A 56 -19.69 8.88 -10.45
N LEU A 57 -18.72 8.58 -9.57
CA LEU A 57 -18.91 7.80 -8.35
C LEU A 57 -18.94 8.69 -7.10
N PRO A 58 -19.61 8.27 -6.02
CA PRO A 58 -19.53 8.97 -4.75
C PRO A 58 -18.08 8.94 -4.23
N ARG A 59 -17.64 10.01 -3.53
CA ARG A 59 -16.29 10.14 -2.97
C ARG A 59 -15.84 8.92 -2.16
N ILE A 60 -16.80 8.31 -1.46
CA ILE A 60 -16.63 7.08 -0.68
C ILE A 60 -16.03 5.94 -1.51
N ALA A 61 -16.46 5.77 -2.76
CA ALA A 61 -15.92 4.74 -3.65
C ALA A 61 -14.42 4.95 -3.91
N GLY A 62 -13.99 6.21 -4.03
CA GLY A 62 -12.58 6.56 -4.15
C GLY A 62 -11.79 6.19 -2.90
N HIS A 63 -12.33 6.43 -1.71
CA HIS A 63 -11.68 6.02 -0.46
C HIS A 63 -11.56 4.49 -0.35
N ARG A 64 -12.58 3.73 -0.77
CA ARG A 64 -12.49 2.27 -0.84
C ARG A 64 -11.43 1.82 -1.85
N SER A 65 -11.36 2.42 -3.04
CA SER A 65 -10.29 2.13 -4.00
C SER A 65 -8.90 2.42 -3.41
N GLY A 66 -8.77 3.50 -2.63
CA GLY A 66 -7.53 3.84 -1.96
C GLY A 66 -7.07 2.77 -0.95
N THR A 67 -7.98 2.07 -0.29
CA THR A 67 -7.61 0.96 0.62
C THR A 67 -6.96 -0.21 -0.12
N GLN A 68 -7.41 -0.51 -1.34
CA GLN A 68 -6.78 -1.52 -2.18
C GLN A 68 -5.37 -1.10 -2.60
N SER A 69 -5.18 0.16 -2.99
CA SER A 69 -3.85 0.70 -3.31
C SER A 69 -2.90 0.66 -2.12
N ALA A 70 -3.38 0.97 -0.92
CA ALA A 70 -2.60 0.87 0.32
C ALA A 70 -2.16 -0.57 0.60
N ARG A 71 -3.08 -1.54 0.43
CA ARG A 71 -2.77 -2.97 0.58
C ARG A 71 -1.68 -3.43 -0.39
N ILE A 72 -1.83 -3.14 -1.68
CA ILE A 72 -0.82 -3.48 -2.69
C ILE A 72 0.54 -2.86 -2.32
N THR A 73 0.56 -1.59 -1.91
CA THR A 73 1.80 -0.91 -1.49
C THR A 73 2.47 -1.61 -0.31
N ILE A 74 1.71 -2.02 0.71
CA ILE A 74 2.21 -2.77 1.87
C ILE A 74 2.78 -4.13 1.43
N GLU A 75 2.04 -4.87 0.60
CA GLU A 75 2.46 -6.18 0.10
C GLU A 75 3.74 -6.08 -0.73
N THR A 76 3.84 -5.09 -1.62
CA THR A 76 5.04 -4.85 -2.43
C THR A 76 6.24 -4.44 -1.58
N CYS A 77 6.06 -3.55 -0.59
CA CYS A 77 7.13 -3.18 0.34
C CYS A 77 7.62 -4.38 1.15
N ALA A 78 6.70 -5.21 1.66
CA ALA A 78 7.04 -6.43 2.39
C ALA A 78 7.80 -7.42 1.50
N ARG A 79 7.37 -7.60 0.25
CA ARG A 79 8.02 -8.45 -0.74
C ARG A 79 9.45 -8.00 -1.06
N LEU A 80 9.64 -6.70 -1.23
CA LEU A 80 10.93 -6.07 -1.49
C LEU A 80 11.80 -5.92 -0.24
N LYS A 81 11.29 -6.30 0.94
CA LYS A 81 11.95 -6.12 2.25
C LYS A 81 12.36 -4.67 2.54
N ILE A 82 11.52 -3.72 2.11
CA ILE A 82 11.66 -2.31 2.50
C ILE A 82 11.47 -2.21 4.01
N GLU A 83 12.43 -1.62 4.71
CA GLU A 83 12.47 -1.62 6.18
C GLU A 83 11.35 -0.78 6.81
N ALA A 84 10.94 0.30 6.13
CA ALA A 84 9.88 1.18 6.61
C ALA A 84 8.98 1.70 5.49
N LEU A 85 7.67 1.73 5.76
CA LEU A 85 6.66 2.38 4.93
C LEU A 85 5.84 3.34 5.80
N THR A 86 5.69 4.58 5.36
CA THR A 86 4.79 5.56 5.98
C THR A 86 3.68 5.92 4.99
N LEU A 87 2.43 5.69 5.39
CA LEU A 87 1.27 6.05 4.61
C LEU A 87 0.57 7.25 5.26
N TYR A 88 0.44 8.35 4.53
CA TYR A 88 -0.29 9.52 5.01
C TYR A 88 -1.78 9.32 4.80
N ALA A 89 -2.44 8.75 5.83
CA ALA A 89 -3.82 8.30 5.75
C ALA A 89 -4.86 9.38 6.09
N PHE A 90 -4.50 10.34 6.95
CA PHE A 90 -5.42 11.39 7.39
C PHE A 90 -4.64 12.67 7.73
N SER A 91 -5.04 13.80 7.13
CA SER A 91 -4.41 15.10 7.34
C SER A 91 -5.17 15.95 8.35
N VAL A 92 -4.53 16.98 8.91
CA VAL A 92 -5.21 17.90 9.84
C VAL A 92 -6.34 18.66 9.11
N GLU A 93 -6.16 18.94 7.83
CA GLU A 93 -7.15 19.57 6.97
C GLU A 93 -8.38 18.69 6.75
N ASN A 94 -8.28 17.36 6.93
CA ASN A 94 -9.46 16.48 6.87
C ASN A 94 -10.45 16.78 8.00
N TRP A 95 -10.02 17.37 9.13
CA TRP A 95 -10.92 17.81 10.20
C TRP A 95 -11.84 18.96 9.79
N ARG A 96 -11.54 19.67 8.70
CA ARG A 96 -12.40 20.74 8.16
C ARG A 96 -13.57 20.20 7.33
N ARG A 97 -13.65 18.89 7.10
CA ARG A 97 -14.75 18.27 6.33
C ARG A 97 -15.99 18.08 7.20
N PRO A 98 -17.18 17.88 6.58
CA PRO A 98 -18.41 17.61 7.34
C PRO A 98 -18.25 16.41 8.29
N LYS A 99 -18.85 16.48 9.48
CA LYS A 99 -18.75 15.43 10.51
C LYS A 99 -19.11 14.03 9.99
N THR A 100 -20.14 13.93 9.15
CA THR A 100 -20.57 12.67 8.53
C THR A 100 -19.49 12.04 7.65
N GLU A 101 -18.70 12.85 6.93
CA GLU A 101 -17.57 12.36 6.13
C GLU A 101 -16.42 11.89 7.03
N ILE A 102 -16.13 12.61 8.12
CA ILE A 102 -15.10 12.22 9.10
C ILE A 102 -15.46 10.89 9.77
N ASP A 103 -16.70 10.77 10.27
CA ASP A 103 -17.18 9.55 10.93
C ASP A 103 -17.10 8.34 9.98
N PHE A 104 -17.43 8.55 8.70
CA PHE A 104 -17.26 7.54 7.66
C PHE A 104 -15.80 7.16 7.43
N LEU A 105 -14.89 8.13 7.29
CA LEU A 105 -13.46 7.85 7.10
C LEU A 105 -12.87 7.06 8.26
N MET A 106 -13.26 7.40 9.49
CA MET A 106 -12.84 6.67 10.69
C MET A 106 -13.42 5.24 10.72
N ALA A 107 -14.67 5.06 10.29
CA ALA A 107 -15.26 3.73 10.15
C ALA A 107 -14.53 2.87 9.11
N LEU A 108 -14.23 3.46 7.95
CA LEU A 108 -13.48 2.78 6.89
C LEU A 108 -12.06 2.41 7.34
N LEU A 109 -11.38 3.30 8.06
CA LEU A 109 -10.07 3.00 8.64
C LEU A 109 -10.13 1.81 9.59
N ARG A 110 -11.12 1.78 10.51
CA ARG A 110 -11.31 0.64 11.42
C ARG A 110 -11.60 -0.66 10.67
N GLU A 111 -12.43 -0.61 9.63
CA GLU A 111 -12.73 -1.76 8.77
C GLU A 111 -11.46 -2.28 8.10
N TYR A 112 -10.68 -1.39 7.49
CA TYR A 112 -9.42 -1.72 6.83
C TYR A 112 -8.41 -2.34 7.79
N LEU A 113 -8.18 -1.71 8.95
CA LEU A 113 -7.23 -2.22 9.95
C LEU A 113 -7.60 -3.63 10.41
N ARG A 114 -8.88 -3.91 10.63
CA ARG A 114 -9.35 -5.26 10.99
C ARG A 114 -9.10 -6.27 9.87
N LYS A 115 -9.34 -5.89 8.62
CA LYS A 115 -9.14 -6.76 7.45
C LYS A 115 -7.67 -7.06 7.18
N GLU A 116 -6.79 -6.07 7.37
CA GLU A 116 -5.36 -6.20 7.07
C GLU A 116 -4.54 -6.74 8.24
N MET A 117 -5.05 -6.70 9.47
CA MET A 117 -4.31 -7.19 10.65
C MET A 117 -3.73 -8.61 10.49
N PRO A 118 -4.46 -9.61 9.96
CA PRO A 118 -3.89 -10.94 9.76
C PRO A 118 -2.70 -10.95 8.78
N LEU A 119 -2.75 -10.13 7.73
CA LEU A 119 -1.66 -9.97 6.78
C LEU A 119 -0.43 -9.36 7.45
N LEU A 120 -0.62 -8.31 8.24
CA LEU A 120 0.47 -7.65 8.95
C LEU A 120 1.14 -8.62 9.93
N GLN A 121 0.35 -9.35 10.71
CA GLN A 121 0.85 -10.34 11.68
C GLN A 121 1.61 -11.48 10.99
N LYS A 122 1.02 -12.07 9.93
CA LYS A 122 1.63 -13.19 9.20
C LYS A 122 2.97 -12.81 8.56
N ASN A 123 3.13 -11.55 8.16
CA ASN A 123 4.36 -11.03 7.55
C ASN A 123 5.27 -10.30 8.55
N GLN A 124 5.01 -10.42 9.86
CA GLN A 124 5.79 -9.79 10.93
C GLN A 124 5.96 -8.26 10.75
N ILE A 125 4.96 -7.60 10.15
CA ILE A 125 4.95 -6.16 9.92
C ILE A 125 4.52 -5.46 11.20
N ARG A 126 5.38 -4.59 11.73
CA ARG A 126 5.06 -3.74 12.87
C ARG A 126 4.35 -2.47 12.42
N MET A 127 3.06 -2.39 12.70
CA MET A 127 2.28 -1.16 12.51
C MET A 127 2.50 -0.19 13.67
N ARG A 128 2.68 1.09 13.36
CA ARG A 128 2.70 2.19 14.34
C ARG A 128 1.79 3.31 13.86
N PHE A 129 0.99 3.86 14.76
CA PHE A 129 0.20 5.06 14.51
C PHE A 129 1.05 6.30 14.85
N LEU A 130 1.13 7.23 13.91
CA LEU A 130 1.83 8.51 14.07
C LEU A 130 0.78 9.61 13.92
N GLY A 131 0.57 10.40 14.97
CA GLY A 131 -0.48 11.40 15.00
C GLY A 131 -0.70 11.91 16.43
N ARG A 132 -1.55 12.92 16.55
CA ARG A 132 -2.01 13.47 17.83
C ARG A 132 -3.47 13.11 18.04
#